data_AF-A0A8T4STD6-F1
#
_entry.id   AF-A0A8T4STD6-F1
#
_cell.length_a   1.000
_cell.length_b   1.000
_cell.length_c   1.000
_cell.angle_alpha   90.00
_cell.angle_beta   90.00
_cell.angle_gamma   90.00
#
_symmetry.space_group_name_H-M   'P 1'
#
loop_
_entity.id
_entity.type
_entity.pdbx_description
1 polymer ?
#
loop_
_entity_poly.entity_id
_entity_poly.type
_entity_poly.pdbx_seq_one_letter_code
_entity_poly.pdbx_strand_id
1 'polypeptide(L)'
;MEYQAKFDIDCGVSSGFGLKDQDNIERTEKLIADSSQVAYQKAMHLARTFADDYLSNPDTGLTTVRLLSLSGAEGKISFDESKAVVKRSMLEHLLWFASERISEE
;
A
#
# COMPACT_ATOMS: atom_id res chain seq x y z
N MET A 1 6.74 -19.88 5.04
CA MET A 1 6.08 -20.18 3.75
C MET A 1 6.11 -18.94 2.86
N GLU A 2 6.25 -19.09 1.54
CA GLU A 2 6.18 -17.96 0.59
C GLU A 2 4.72 -17.69 0.20
N TYR A 3 4.35 -16.42 0.21
CA TYR A 3 3.07 -15.90 -0.22
C TYR A 3 3.29 -14.78 -1.24
N GLN A 4 2.35 -14.61 -2.15
CA GLN A 4 2.34 -13.54 -3.14
C GLN A 4 1.14 -12.65 -2.87
N ALA A 5 1.38 -11.37 -2.65
CA ALA A 5 0.36 -10.36 -2.43
C ALA A 5 0.31 -9.43 -3.66
N LYS A 6 -0.87 -9.21 -4.21
CA LYS A 6 -1.12 -8.25 -5.29
C LYS A 6 -1.86 -7.04 -4.73
N PHE A 7 -1.37 -5.86 -5.03
CA PHE A 7 -1.90 -4.58 -4.59
C PHE A 7 -2.32 -3.72 -5.78
N ASP A 8 -3.34 -2.92 -5.58
CA ASP A 8 -3.75 -1.80 -6.43
C ASP A 8 -3.55 -0.52 -5.63
N ILE A 9 -2.78 0.42 -6.18
CA ILE A 9 -2.40 1.66 -5.53
C ILE A 9 -2.95 2.80 -6.39
N ASP A 10 -3.96 3.50 -5.87
CA ASP A 10 -4.42 4.77 -6.43
C ASP A 10 -3.40 5.83 -6.06
N CYS A 11 -2.60 6.21 -7.04
CA CYS A 11 -1.57 7.22 -6.90
C CYS A 11 -1.69 8.19 -8.06
N GLY A 12 -1.64 9.48 -7.73
CA GLY A 12 -1.48 10.52 -8.71
C GLY A 12 -0.36 11.41 -8.24
N VAL A 13 0.80 11.32 -8.86
CA VAL A 13 1.65 12.45 -9.29
C VAL A 13 3.02 11.88 -9.67
N SER A 14 3.46 12.22 -10.88
CA SER A 14 4.85 12.05 -11.29
C SER A 14 5.79 12.77 -10.32
N SER A 15 6.90 12.13 -10.02
CA SER A 15 8.03 12.66 -9.25
C SER A 15 8.72 13.87 -9.92
N GLY A 16 8.28 14.31 -11.10
CA GLY A 16 8.77 15.53 -11.75
C GLY A 16 7.95 15.93 -12.98
N PHE A 17 7.76 17.24 -13.17
CA PHE A 17 7.30 17.83 -14.44
C PHE A 17 5.93 17.40 -14.98
N GLY A 18 4.88 17.45 -14.16
CA GLY A 18 3.50 17.61 -14.68
C GLY A 18 2.97 16.52 -15.61
N LEU A 19 3.59 15.33 -15.64
CA LEU A 19 3.06 14.16 -16.32
C LEU A 19 2.18 13.39 -15.32
N LYS A 20 0.91 13.15 -15.68
CA LYS A 20 0.09 12.17 -14.96
C LYS A 20 0.69 10.78 -15.24
N ASP A 21 1.30 10.16 -14.24
CA ASP A 21 1.43 8.70 -14.25
C ASP A 21 0.04 8.07 -14.13
N GLN A 22 -0.06 6.77 -14.48
CA GLN A 22 -1.31 6.01 -14.40
C GLN A 22 -2.02 6.25 -13.06
N ASP A 23 -3.31 6.59 -13.10
CA ASP A 23 -4.09 6.88 -11.89
C ASP A 23 -4.09 5.69 -10.90
N ASN A 24 -3.78 4.47 -11.37
CA ASN A 24 -3.60 3.29 -10.53
C ASN A 24 -2.37 2.47 -10.95
N ILE A 25 -1.59 2.00 -9.98
CA ILE A 25 -0.44 1.11 -10.16
C ILE A 25 -0.75 -0.24 -9.52
N GLU A 26 -0.53 -1.33 -10.27
CA GLU A 26 -0.56 -2.68 -9.71
C GLU A 26 0.84 -3.10 -9.25
N ARG A 27 0.97 -3.51 -7.98
CA ARG A 27 2.23 -4.00 -7.38
C ARG A 27 2.06 -5.43 -6.91
N THR A 28 3.07 -6.27 -7.11
CA THR A 28 3.06 -7.65 -6.60
C THR A 28 4.29 -7.88 -5.76
N GLU A 29 4.10 -8.26 -4.50
CA GLU A 29 5.18 -8.50 -3.55
C GLU A 29 5.18 -9.94 -3.05
N LYS A 30 6.37 -10.45 -2.77
CA LYS A 30 6.56 -11.76 -2.15
C LYS A 30 6.75 -11.59 -0.64
N LEU A 31 6.01 -12.36 0.14
CA LEU A 31 6.00 -12.31 1.59
C LEU A 31 6.41 -13.66 2.16
N ILE A 32 7.31 -13.64 3.14
CA ILE A 32 7.60 -14.83 3.94
C ILE A 32 6.84 -14.74 5.26
N ALA A 33 5.97 -15.72 5.52
CA ALA A 33 5.17 -15.79 6.74
C ALA A 33 4.96 -17.24 7.21
N ASP A 34 4.69 -17.39 8.50
CA ASP A 34 4.49 -18.68 9.16
C ASP A 34 3.05 -19.18 9.08
N SER A 35 2.11 -18.30 8.72
CA SER A 35 0.71 -18.65 8.48
C SER A 35 0.03 -17.65 7.55
N SER A 36 -1.11 -18.04 6.98
CA SER A 36 -1.95 -17.20 6.12
C SER A 36 -2.42 -15.92 6.83
N GLN A 37 -2.66 -16.00 8.15
CA GLN A 37 -3.03 -14.83 8.96
C GLN A 37 -1.87 -13.85 9.12
N VAL A 38 -0.65 -14.35 9.38
CA VAL A 38 0.56 -13.52 9.45
C VAL A 38 0.88 -12.93 8.09
N ALA A 39 0.68 -13.68 7.00
CA ALA A 39 0.85 -13.19 5.63
C ALA A 39 -0.09 -12.02 5.34
N TYR A 40 -1.36 -12.12 5.73
CA TYR A 40 -2.33 -11.04 5.60
C TYR A 40 -1.93 -9.81 6.42
N GLN A 41 -1.51 -9.98 7.68
CA GLN A 41 -1.04 -8.86 8.50
C GLN A 41 0.18 -8.15 7.89
N LYS A 42 1.14 -8.91 7.36
CA LYS A 42 2.30 -8.35 6.64
C LYS A 42 1.90 -7.64 5.36
N ALA A 43 0.98 -8.21 4.58
CA ALA A 43 0.46 -7.59 3.37
C ALA A 43 -0.23 -6.26 3.68
N MET A 44 -1.04 -6.21 4.73
CA MET A 44 -1.70 -4.97 5.18
C MET A 44 -0.71 -3.94 5.74
N HIS A 45 0.36 -4.38 6.38
CA HIS A 45 1.44 -3.48 6.79
C HIS A 45 2.15 -2.86 5.58
N LEU A 46 2.48 -3.65 4.56
CA LEU A 46 3.04 -3.14 3.31
C LEU A 46 2.08 -2.22 2.57
N ALA A 47 0.78 -2.50 2.58
CA ALA A 47 -0.21 -1.59 2.01
C ALA A 47 -0.19 -0.21 2.70
N ARG A 48 0.13 -0.14 4.01
CA ARG A 48 0.34 1.13 4.72
C ARG A 48 1.64 1.80 4.30
N THR A 49 2.74 1.06 4.21
CA THR A 49 4.01 1.59 3.71
C THR A 49 3.87 2.16 2.31
N PHE A 50 3.19 1.45 1.40
CA PHE A 50 2.85 2.00 0.08
C PHE A 50 1.93 3.21 0.18
N ALA A 51 0.94 3.18 1.06
CA ALA A 51 0.10 4.35 1.25
C ALA A 51 0.91 5.55 1.74
N ASP A 52 1.97 5.38 2.54
CA ASP A 52 2.84 6.45 3.05
C ASP A 52 3.90 6.91 2.03
N ASP A 53 4.49 5.99 1.27
CA ASP A 53 5.54 6.24 0.26
C ASP A 53 5.01 6.94 -0.99
N TYR A 54 3.77 6.64 -1.40
CA TYR A 54 3.17 7.21 -2.60
C TYR A 54 2.47 8.53 -2.28
N LEU A 55 2.79 9.60 -3.02
CA LEU A 55 2.14 10.89 -2.86
C LEU A 55 0.63 10.81 -3.15
N SER A 56 -0.16 11.47 -2.31
CA SER A 56 -1.62 11.51 -2.43
C SER A 56 -2.05 12.02 -3.80
N ASN A 57 -3.03 11.33 -4.38
CA ASN A 57 -3.61 11.70 -5.66
C ASN A 57 -4.12 13.16 -5.59
N PRO A 58 -3.70 14.06 -6.51
CA PRO A 58 -4.04 15.49 -6.43
C PRO A 58 -5.52 15.73 -6.72
N ASP A 59 -6.18 14.81 -7.44
CA ASP A 59 -7.60 14.92 -7.76
C ASP A 59 -8.47 14.61 -6.52
N THR A 60 -8.02 13.75 -5.62
CA THR A 60 -8.80 13.28 -4.45
C THR A 60 -8.21 13.67 -3.10
N GLY A 61 -6.94 14.07 -3.05
CA GLY A 61 -6.17 14.32 -1.83
C GLY A 61 -5.89 13.06 -1.00
N LEU A 62 -6.06 11.87 -1.59
CA LEU A 62 -5.97 10.57 -0.91
C LEU A 62 -5.04 9.62 -1.65
N THR A 63 -4.29 8.82 -0.90
CA THR A 63 -3.63 7.60 -1.40
C THR A 63 -4.46 6.41 -0.95
N THR A 64 -4.94 5.59 -1.90
CA THR A 64 -5.71 4.38 -1.57
C THR A 64 -4.94 3.15 -2.03
N VAL A 65 -4.63 2.25 -1.10
CA VAL A 65 -3.98 0.97 -1.40
C VAL A 65 -4.92 -0.18 -1.07
N ARG A 66 -5.19 -1.03 -2.06
CA ARG A 66 -6.07 -2.19 -1.95
C ARG A 66 -5.27 -3.46 -2.13
N LEU A 67 -5.43 -4.43 -1.25
CA LEU A 67 -4.93 -5.79 -1.46
C LEU A 67 -5.95 -6.55 -2.32
N LEU A 68 -5.58 -6.86 -3.56
CA LEU A 68 -6.42 -7.57 -4.53
C LEU A 68 -6.38 -9.09 -4.36
N SER A 69 -5.21 -9.62 -4.01
CA SER A 69 -5.05 -11.05 -3.82
C SER A 69 -3.90 -11.37 -2.89
N LEU A 70 -4.03 -12.50 -2.20
CA LEU A 70 -2.99 -13.10 -1.39
C LEU A 70 -3.03 -14.59 -1.69
N SER A 71 -1.94 -15.14 -2.20
CA SER A 71 -1.83 -16.54 -2.59
C SER A 71 -0.63 -17.18 -1.93
N GLY A 72 -0.77 -18.40 -1.41
CA GLY A 72 0.32 -19.18 -0.84
C GLY A 72 0.41 -20.58 -1.45
N ALA A 73 1.22 -21.44 -0.85
CA ALA A 73 1.34 -22.84 -1.26
C ALA A 73 0.01 -23.62 -1.22
N GLU A 74 -0.91 -23.21 -0.34
CA GLU A 74 -2.24 -23.80 -0.17
C GLU A 74 -3.30 -23.23 -1.14
N GLY A 75 -2.92 -22.25 -1.98
CA GLY A 75 -3.81 -21.57 -2.92
C GLY A 75 -4.15 -20.12 -2.51
N LYS A 76 -5.24 -19.59 -3.09
CA LYS A 76 -5.69 -18.21 -2.85
C LYS A 76 -6.32 -18.11 -1.44
N ILE A 77 -5.75 -17.24 -0.60
CA ILE A 77 -6.27 -16.95 0.72
C ILE A 77 -7.49 -16.04 0.56
N SER A 78 -8.60 -16.45 1.15
CA SER A 78 -9.82 -15.63 1.22
C SER A 78 -9.69 -14.63 2.37
N PHE A 79 -9.97 -13.36 2.07
CA PHE A 79 -10.02 -12.29 3.06
C PHE A 79 -11.14 -11.31 2.68
N ASP A 80 -11.55 -10.48 3.63
CA ASP A 80 -12.56 -9.45 3.41
C ASP A 80 -11.93 -8.28 2.64
N GLU A 81 -12.18 -8.22 1.33
CA GLU A 81 -11.67 -7.18 0.43
C GLU A 81 -12.09 -5.77 0.87
N SER A 82 -13.24 -5.64 1.55
CA SER A 82 -13.73 -4.35 2.07
C SER A 82 -12.85 -3.82 3.20
N LYS A 83 -12.16 -4.71 3.92
CA LYS A 83 -11.22 -4.37 5.00
C LYS A 83 -9.78 -4.35 4.52
N ALA A 84 -9.51 -4.87 3.34
CA ALA A 84 -8.18 -4.95 2.76
C ALA A 84 -7.83 -3.67 1.98
N VAL A 85 -8.26 -2.52 2.52
CA VAL A 85 -8.07 -1.20 1.94
C VAL A 85 -7.43 -0.29 2.98
N VAL A 86 -6.32 0.33 2.61
CA VAL A 86 -5.68 1.39 3.37
C VAL A 86 -5.91 2.70 2.64
N LYS A 87 -6.27 3.75 3.39
CA LYS A 87 -6.43 5.10 2.88
C LYS A 87 -5.57 6.02 3.73
N ARG A 88 -4.85 6.93 3.09
CA ARG A 88 -4.09 7.99 3.73
C ARG A 88 -4.44 9.32 3.08
N SER A 89 -4.67 10.34 3.90
CA SER A 89 -4.86 11.70 3.42
C SER A 89 -3.56 12.46 3.30
N MET A 90 -3.54 13.50 2.44
CA MET A 90 -2.37 14.37 2.28
C MET A 90 -1.91 15.00 3.60
N LEU A 91 -2.83 15.34 4.51
CA LEU A 91 -2.48 15.86 5.85
C LEU A 91 -1.75 14.80 6.68
N GLU A 92 -2.24 13.56 6.65
CA GLU A 92 -1.62 12.43 7.32
C GLU A 92 -0.23 12.09 6.73
N HIS A 93 -0.02 12.26 5.42
CA HIS A 93 1.30 12.18 4.80
C HIS A 93 2.24 13.26 5.32
N LEU A 94 1.81 14.52 5.34
CA LEU A 94 2.64 15.64 5.79
C LEU A 94 3.04 15.48 7.26
N LEU A 95 2.14 14.99 8.11
CA LEU A 95 2.44 14.67 9.51
C LEU A 95 3.44 13.52 9.65
N TRP A 96 3.35 12.49 8.80
CA TRP A 96 4.30 11.39 8.77
C TRP A 96 5.72 11.88 8.42
N PHE A 97 5.86 12.63 7.32
CA PHE A 97 7.13 13.23 6.92
C PHE A 97 7.71 14.18 7.97
N ALA A 98 6.86 14.95 8.65
CA ALA A 98 7.29 15.81 9.74
C ALA A 98 7.78 15.02 10.96
N SER A 99 7.17 13.87 11.26
CA SER A 99 7.54 13.02 12.39
C SER A 99 8.85 12.25 12.16
N GLU A 100 9.15 11.81 10.94
CA GLU A 100 10.41 11.12 10.64
C GLU A 100 11.61 12.07 10.71
N ARG A 101 11.46 13.34 10.28
CA ARG A 101 12.53 14.34 10.41
C ARG A 101 12.87 14.73 11.85
N ILE A 102 11.96 14.53 12.81
CA ILE A 102 12.20 14.85 14.23
C ILE A 102 13.00 13.73 14.93
N SER A 103 13.11 12.55 14.33
CA SER A 103 13.89 11.43 14.91
C SER A 103 15.36 11.38 14.46
N GLU A 104 15.81 12.35 13.63
CA GLU A 104 17.20 12.47 13.17
C GLU A 104 18.01 13.60 13.85
N GLU A 105 17.52 14.17 14.95
CA GLU A 105 18.27 15.18 15.76
C GLU A 105 18.76 14.62 17.11
#